data_AF-A0A2V9VYQ0-F1
#
_entry.id   AF-A0A2V9VYQ0-F1
#
_cell.length_a   1.000
_cell.length_b   1.000
_cell.length_c   1.000
_cell.angle_alpha   90.00
_cell.angle_beta   90.00
_cell.angle_gamma   90.00
#
_symmetry.space_group_name_H-M   'P 1'
#
loop_
_entity.id
_entity.type
_entity.pdbx_description
1 polymer ?
#
loop_
_entity_poly.entity_id
_entity_poly.type
_entity_poly.pdbx_seq_one_letter_code
_entity_poly.pdbx_strand_id
1 'polypeptide(L)'
;MVLDDAHSQTMVATLTSGASSDLLAQISSTPNARSGYYSPYIGAVVDVARILSTAHTAQYQYIPALALPRQDQLNLRLNNPPSFRNPKSVIVIGLPPVRPSPVPPLRSVDQTQVFCAGRPSLLLPAEGAPLVFATELAHNFVLHVATKSGPGADLPAKADPTQLLQSADLEGEATGMLRGDWGFHPFEGPHFRLRIAKPGPWIVASKDASALIVGREDTIHLRSSDACCVSAVKLKNEQGKVLETEWKSPKPDELEVKVPLQNASAGSVVMLIKKFGVRDADEIPLHTYAEAGSLESFSIHAGDVDGTLKGTRLDHVESVEMNALLFTPDSLTRAHQQDELKLTTHDAAAQSKLHPGDATVAHVKLKDGRILDVKSEIEAQRPAVSVLSQSIQLDQASPATVRLGNQTELPQDARLNFFLKTLVPETFQSTEKIEVATGDESFRVLLSFKEGNLTLQDSKTVFAVLDPMKLLGPSAFGPLKFRPVASDGTDGNWQPLVNLVRVPTLTGIRCMPEPEKQCTLSGDKLFLLDSVSTDPDFVNSVTVPAGFVEEALAIPAMKAKTLYIKLRDDPNTVDTVTLPMLTTQ
;
A
#
# COMPACT_ATOMS: atom_id res chain seq x y z
N MET A 1 -4.21 53.99 -6.09
CA MET A 1 -5.52 53.37 -6.36
C MET A 1 -5.21 51.99 -6.91
N VAL A 2 -5.20 50.95 -6.05
CA VAL A 2 -4.71 49.58 -6.37
C VAL A 2 -5.72 48.51 -5.91
N LEU A 3 -6.90 48.92 -5.44
CA LEU A 3 -8.01 48.03 -5.12
C LEU A 3 -9.23 48.60 -5.83
N ASP A 4 -9.37 48.30 -7.13
CA ASP A 4 -10.53 48.68 -7.91
C ASP A 4 -11.24 47.38 -8.33
N ASP A 5 -12.40 47.12 -7.73
CA ASP A 5 -13.23 45.97 -8.05
C ASP A 5 -14.09 46.32 -9.28
N ALA A 6 -13.87 45.61 -10.38
CA ALA A 6 -14.55 45.82 -11.65
C ALA A 6 -16.09 45.65 -11.55
N HIS A 7 -16.61 45.08 -10.46
CA HIS A 7 -18.05 44.95 -10.23
C HIS A 7 -18.70 46.20 -9.61
N SER A 8 -17.90 47.17 -9.16
CA SER A 8 -18.38 48.44 -8.58
C SER A 8 -18.53 49.58 -9.60
N GLN A 9 -18.18 49.35 -10.87
CA GLN A 9 -18.39 50.31 -11.95
C GLN A 9 -19.61 49.94 -12.81
N THR A 10 -20.47 50.90 -13.09
CA THR A 10 -21.44 50.76 -14.19
C THR A 10 -20.67 50.78 -15.51
N MET A 11 -21.07 49.98 -16.50
CA MET A 11 -20.40 49.86 -17.82
C MET A 11 -20.09 51.22 -18.49
N VAL A 12 -20.87 52.26 -18.17
CA VAL A 12 -20.69 53.63 -18.67
C VAL A 12 -19.45 54.30 -18.06
N ALA A 13 -19.15 54.08 -16.78
CA ALA A 13 -17.99 54.68 -16.10
C ALA A 13 -16.65 54.11 -16.60
N THR A 14 -16.63 52.82 -16.95
CA THR A 14 -15.46 52.14 -17.52
C THR A 14 -15.17 52.60 -18.96
N LEU A 15 -16.20 53.05 -19.69
CA LEU A 15 -16.08 53.54 -21.07
C LEU A 15 -15.77 55.06 -21.18
N THR A 16 -15.92 55.85 -20.11
CA THR A 16 -15.91 57.32 -20.20
C THR A 16 -14.85 58.04 -19.36
N SER A 17 -14.09 57.35 -18.50
CA SER A 17 -13.17 57.98 -17.56
C SER A 17 -11.74 58.17 -18.11
N GLY A 18 -11.55 59.24 -18.89
CA GLY A 18 -10.26 59.91 -19.01
C GLY A 18 -10.28 61.18 -18.16
N ALA A 19 -9.25 61.44 -17.33
CA ALA A 19 -9.21 62.58 -16.39
C ALA A 19 -9.36 63.98 -17.04
N SER A 20 -9.30 64.08 -18.36
CA SER A 20 -9.52 65.30 -19.13
C SER A 20 -11.00 65.61 -19.43
N SER A 21 -11.91 64.64 -19.35
CA SER A 21 -13.34 64.85 -19.67
C SER A 21 -14.13 65.51 -18.54
N ASP A 22 -13.79 65.24 -17.27
CA ASP A 22 -14.47 65.80 -16.09
C ASP A 22 -14.20 67.31 -15.91
N LEU A 23 -13.00 67.77 -16.25
CA LEU A 23 -12.65 69.20 -16.20
C LEU A 23 -13.39 69.99 -17.31
N LEU A 24 -13.60 69.39 -18.48
CA LEU A 24 -14.38 69.98 -19.59
C LEU A 24 -15.90 69.98 -19.31
N ALA A 25 -16.40 68.97 -18.61
CA ALA A 25 -17.80 68.91 -18.19
C ALA A 25 -18.11 69.94 -17.09
N GLN A 26 -17.20 70.16 -16.13
CA GLN A 26 -17.38 71.16 -15.08
C GLN A 26 -17.26 72.60 -15.61
N ILE A 27 -16.36 72.88 -16.56
CA ILE A 27 -16.22 74.22 -17.16
C ILE A 27 -17.44 74.59 -18.04
N SER A 28 -18.02 73.62 -18.77
CA SER A 28 -19.23 73.83 -19.59
C SER A 28 -20.54 73.99 -18.79
N SER A 29 -20.52 73.67 -17.49
CA SER A 29 -21.67 73.79 -16.60
C SER A 29 -21.84 75.16 -15.94
N THR A 30 -20.90 76.10 -16.15
CA THR A 30 -21.02 77.47 -15.63
C THR A 30 -21.78 78.39 -16.60
N PRO A 31 -22.66 79.30 -16.12
CA PRO A 31 -23.55 80.09 -16.99
C PRO A 31 -22.85 80.97 -18.03
N ASN A 32 -21.61 81.38 -17.76
CA ASN A 32 -20.84 82.30 -18.62
C ASN A 32 -20.02 81.60 -19.72
N ALA A 33 -20.01 80.26 -19.78
CA ALA A 33 -19.21 79.48 -20.73
C ALA A 33 -20.06 78.67 -21.74
N ARG A 34 -21.34 79.04 -21.92
CA ARG A 34 -22.30 78.36 -22.81
C ARG A 34 -22.23 78.73 -24.30
N SER A 35 -21.30 79.57 -24.73
CA SER A 35 -21.02 79.85 -26.15
C SER A 35 -19.57 79.52 -26.47
N GLY A 36 -19.36 78.51 -27.32
CA GLY A 36 -18.04 77.94 -27.61
C GLY A 36 -16.95 78.91 -28.10
N TYR A 37 -15.72 78.37 -28.13
CA TYR A 37 -14.39 78.78 -28.64
C TYR A 37 -14.06 80.20 -29.23
N TYR A 38 -14.97 81.17 -29.34
CA TYR A 38 -14.69 82.52 -29.85
C TYR A 38 -15.46 83.61 -29.08
N SER A 39 -15.14 83.80 -27.80
CA SER A 39 -15.65 84.92 -27.00
C SER A 39 -14.52 85.87 -26.59
N PRO A 40 -14.54 87.16 -26.99
CA PRO A 40 -13.50 88.14 -26.68
C PRO A 40 -13.38 88.49 -25.18
N TYR A 41 -14.23 87.93 -24.33
CA TYR A 41 -14.22 88.14 -22.88
C TYR A 41 -13.18 87.29 -22.13
N ILE A 42 -12.67 86.19 -22.72
CA ILE A 42 -11.63 85.37 -22.08
C ILE A 42 -10.27 86.09 -22.08
N GLY A 43 -9.98 86.89 -23.11
CA GLY A 43 -8.76 87.71 -23.16
C GLY A 43 -8.71 88.80 -22.08
N ALA A 44 -9.86 89.41 -21.77
CA ALA A 44 -9.95 90.48 -20.77
C ALA A 44 -9.80 89.96 -19.32
N VAL A 45 -10.26 88.73 -19.03
CA VAL A 45 -10.16 88.14 -17.68
C VAL A 45 -8.73 87.67 -17.37
N VAL A 46 -8.00 87.17 -18.36
CA VAL A 46 -6.59 86.77 -18.19
C VAL A 46 -5.69 87.98 -17.95
N ASP A 47 -5.94 89.12 -18.61
CA ASP A 47 -5.19 90.36 -18.38
C ASP A 47 -5.51 91.01 -17.02
N VAL A 48 -6.76 90.96 -16.57
CA VAL A 48 -7.14 91.44 -15.21
C VAL A 48 -6.54 90.55 -14.12
N ALA A 49 -6.48 89.23 -14.30
CA ALA A 49 -5.82 88.32 -13.37
C ALA A 49 -4.30 88.52 -13.31
N ARG A 50 -3.66 88.92 -14.41
CA ARG A 50 -2.21 89.21 -14.48
C ARG A 50 -1.87 90.59 -13.87
N ILE A 51 -2.79 91.55 -13.88
CA ILE A 51 -2.63 92.87 -13.26
C ILE A 51 -2.90 92.83 -11.74
N LEU A 52 -3.78 91.94 -11.26
CA LEU A 52 -4.09 91.78 -9.83
C LEU A 52 -3.14 90.83 -9.08
N SER A 53 -2.29 90.06 -9.75
CA SER A 53 -1.35 89.12 -9.08
C SER A 53 -0.13 89.78 -8.45
N THR A 54 0.06 91.10 -8.63
CA THR A 54 1.17 91.87 -8.06
C THR A 54 0.84 92.56 -6.73
N ALA A 55 -0.37 92.39 -6.18
CA ALA A 55 -0.75 92.94 -4.88
C ALA A 55 -0.78 91.83 -3.79
N HIS A 56 0.30 91.77 -2.99
CA HIS A 56 0.47 91.03 -1.72
C HIS A 56 -0.15 89.62 -1.62
N THR A 57 0.59 88.60 -2.06
CA THR A 57 0.26 87.20 -1.79
C THR A 57 0.93 86.71 -0.51
N ALA A 58 0.13 86.18 0.43
CA ALA A 58 0.65 85.34 1.50
C ALA A 58 1.34 84.12 0.87
N GLN A 59 2.66 83.99 1.10
CA GLN A 59 3.42 82.89 0.54
C GLN A 59 3.04 81.60 1.28
N TYR A 60 2.32 80.69 0.60
CA TYR A 60 2.00 79.36 1.12
C TYR A 60 2.66 78.28 0.25
N GLN A 61 3.16 77.23 0.89
CA GLN A 61 3.62 76.02 0.21
C GLN A 61 2.67 74.87 0.54
N TYR A 62 1.96 74.36 -0.47
CA TYR A 62 1.05 73.22 -0.30
C TYR A 62 1.84 71.91 -0.34
N ILE A 63 1.76 71.14 0.74
CA ILE A 63 2.41 69.84 0.89
C ILE A 63 1.32 68.76 0.78
N PRO A 64 1.25 68.00 -0.33
CA PRO A 64 0.32 66.89 -0.44
C PRO A 64 0.74 65.78 0.53
N ALA A 65 -0.20 65.30 1.34
CA ALA A 65 0.00 64.21 2.28
C ALA A 65 -0.69 62.94 1.78
N LEU A 66 0.02 61.82 1.81
CA LEU A 66 -0.63 60.52 1.65
C LEU A 66 -1.29 60.14 2.98
N ALA A 67 -2.62 60.06 2.95
CA ALA A 67 -3.42 59.68 4.11
C ALA A 67 -3.59 58.16 4.17
N LEU A 68 -3.08 57.55 5.24
CA LEU A 68 -3.20 56.14 5.55
C LEU A 68 -4.14 55.98 6.75
N PRO A 69 -5.45 55.72 6.52
CA PRO A 69 -6.39 55.55 7.62
C PRO A 69 -6.06 54.28 8.40
N ARG A 70 -6.05 54.37 9.73
CA ARG A 70 -5.92 53.24 10.64
C ARG A 70 -6.90 53.44 11.79
N GLN A 71 -7.99 52.69 11.78
CA GLN A 71 -9.09 52.81 12.75
C GLN A 71 -9.57 54.27 12.87
N ASP A 72 -9.35 54.90 14.03
CA ASP A 72 -9.77 56.26 14.37
C ASP A 72 -8.72 57.34 14.05
N GLN A 73 -7.57 56.96 13.48
CA GLN A 73 -6.47 57.89 13.18
C GLN A 73 -6.15 57.95 11.68
N LEU A 74 -5.79 59.15 11.21
CA LEU A 74 -5.29 59.35 9.86
C LEU A 74 -3.78 59.56 9.90
N ASN A 75 -3.01 58.55 9.51
CA ASN A 75 -1.56 58.67 9.44
C ASN A 75 -1.16 59.41 8.16
N LEU A 76 -0.61 60.61 8.30
CA LEU A 76 -0.19 61.44 7.18
C LEU A 76 1.29 61.26 6.88
N ARG A 77 1.61 60.77 5.68
CA ARG A 77 2.99 60.74 5.18
C ARG A 77 3.23 61.98 4.32
N LEU A 78 4.10 62.86 4.81
CA LEU A 78 4.50 64.08 4.12
C LEU A 78 5.77 63.81 3.31
N ASN A 79 5.82 64.33 2.09
CA ASN A 79 7.03 64.27 1.25
C ASN A 79 8.05 65.37 1.61
N ASN A 80 7.59 66.45 2.24
CA ASN A 80 8.43 67.57 2.70
C ASN A 80 8.14 67.92 4.17
N PRO A 81 9.13 68.40 4.93
CA PRO A 81 8.92 68.86 6.30
C PRO A 81 8.08 70.16 6.32
N PRO A 82 7.11 70.30 7.25
CA PRO A 82 6.30 71.52 7.34
C PRO A 82 7.10 72.70 7.92
N SER A 83 6.93 73.89 7.33
CA SER A 83 7.51 75.16 7.77
C SER A 83 6.44 76.08 8.35
N PHE A 84 6.75 76.69 9.49
CA PHE A 84 5.93 77.74 10.13
C PHE A 84 6.37 79.16 9.76
N ARG A 85 7.47 79.32 9.01
CA ARG A 85 7.95 80.59 8.45
C ARG A 85 7.53 80.72 6.99
N ASN A 86 7.42 81.94 6.48
CA ASN A 86 7.04 82.18 5.09
C ASN A 86 8.08 81.56 4.11
N PRO A 87 7.65 80.79 3.08
CA PRO A 87 6.27 80.38 2.81
C PRO A 87 5.74 79.37 3.85
N LYS A 88 4.59 79.68 4.48
CA LYS A 88 3.98 78.79 5.48
C LYS A 88 3.48 77.52 4.79
N SER A 89 3.70 76.36 5.39
CA SER A 89 3.21 75.11 4.82
C SER A 89 1.72 74.91 5.08
N VAL A 90 1.00 74.49 4.05
CA VAL A 90 -0.39 74.04 4.13
C VAL A 90 -0.43 72.55 3.77
N ILE A 91 -0.83 71.70 4.70
CA ILE A 91 -0.94 70.26 4.44
C ILE A 91 -2.26 70.00 3.74
N VAL A 92 -2.20 69.34 2.58
CA VAL A 92 -3.39 68.97 1.81
C VAL A 92 -3.62 67.48 1.94
N ILE A 93 -4.80 67.10 2.44
CA ILE A 93 -5.23 65.70 2.54
C ILE A 93 -6.41 65.47 1.60
N GLY A 94 -6.37 64.37 0.86
CA GLY A 94 -7.55 63.84 0.19
C GLY A 94 -8.38 63.05 1.21
N LEU A 95 -9.61 63.49 1.47
CA LEU A 95 -10.57 62.69 2.23
C LEU A 95 -11.19 61.63 1.32
N PRO A 96 -11.53 60.44 1.85
CA PRO A 96 -12.25 59.43 1.07
C PRO A 96 -13.58 60.02 0.56
N PRO A 97 -14.02 59.63 -0.65
CA PRO A 97 -15.27 60.13 -1.22
C PRO A 97 -16.44 59.71 -0.34
N VAL A 98 -17.25 60.68 0.10
CA VAL A 98 -18.51 60.42 0.80
C VAL A 98 -19.57 60.09 -0.24
N ARG A 99 -19.66 58.82 -0.62
CA ARG A 99 -20.65 58.31 -1.57
C ARG A 99 -21.20 56.97 -1.10
N PRO A 100 -22.44 56.59 -1.49
CA PRO A 100 -22.98 55.27 -1.20
C PRO A 100 -22.03 54.19 -1.74
N SER A 101 -21.68 53.21 -0.90
CA SER A 101 -20.91 52.04 -1.32
C SER A 101 -21.88 50.99 -1.85
N PRO A 102 -21.75 50.53 -3.12
CA PRO A 102 -22.60 49.47 -3.63
C PRO A 102 -22.37 48.19 -2.81
N VAL A 103 -23.47 47.53 -2.43
CA VAL A 103 -23.43 46.27 -1.71
C VAL A 103 -22.88 45.17 -2.64
N PRO A 104 -21.85 44.41 -2.24
CA PRO A 104 -21.25 43.42 -3.11
C PRO A 104 -22.17 42.20 -3.25
N PRO A 105 -22.15 41.51 -4.41
CA PRO A 105 -23.06 40.39 -4.68
C PRO A 105 -22.53 39.09 -4.06
N LEU A 106 -22.50 39.01 -2.73
CA LEU A 106 -22.09 37.81 -2.00
C LEU A 106 -23.16 36.71 -2.13
N ARG A 107 -22.78 35.52 -2.55
CA ARG A 107 -23.68 34.38 -2.80
C ARG A 107 -23.14 33.10 -2.17
N SER A 108 -24.01 32.16 -1.84
CA SER A 108 -23.61 30.80 -1.44
C SER A 108 -23.06 30.05 -2.65
N VAL A 109 -21.98 29.29 -2.48
CA VAL A 109 -21.37 28.49 -3.57
C VAL A 109 -22.35 27.44 -4.11
N ASP A 110 -23.12 26.79 -3.23
CA ASP A 110 -24.17 25.84 -3.61
C ASP A 110 -25.43 26.10 -2.77
N GLN A 111 -26.52 26.48 -3.43
CA GLN A 111 -27.81 26.77 -2.79
C GLN A 111 -28.59 25.50 -2.39
N THR A 112 -28.19 24.34 -2.89
CA THR A 112 -28.81 23.05 -2.60
C THR A 112 -28.10 22.32 -1.44
N GLN A 113 -26.89 22.74 -1.10
CA GLN A 113 -26.11 22.17 -0.01
C GLN A 113 -26.81 22.41 1.35
N VAL A 114 -26.88 21.34 2.15
CA VAL A 114 -27.41 21.37 3.51
C VAL A 114 -26.25 21.17 4.47
N PHE A 115 -26.13 22.05 5.47
CA PHE A 115 -25.07 22.03 6.46
C PHE A 115 -25.56 21.55 7.82
N CYS A 116 -24.71 20.82 8.55
CA CYS A 116 -25.03 20.42 9.91
C CYS A 116 -24.78 21.56 10.90
N ALA A 117 -25.83 22.07 11.55
CA ALA A 117 -25.71 23.14 12.54
C ALA A 117 -25.00 22.69 13.84
N GLY A 118 -25.04 21.40 14.17
CA GLY A 118 -24.36 20.83 15.33
C GLY A 118 -22.85 20.62 15.14
N ARG A 119 -22.31 20.82 13.92
CA ARG A 119 -20.89 20.61 13.63
C ARG A 119 -20.05 21.71 14.30
N PRO A 120 -19.06 21.37 15.14
CA PRO A 120 -18.11 22.34 15.66
C PRO A 120 -17.36 23.02 14.50
N SER A 121 -17.23 24.34 14.56
CA SER A 121 -16.55 25.13 13.51
C SER A 121 -17.19 24.95 12.13
N LEU A 122 -18.51 25.09 12.06
CA LEU A 122 -19.24 25.07 10.79
C LEU A 122 -18.74 26.17 9.84
N LEU A 123 -18.27 25.77 8.66
CA LEU A 123 -17.86 26.68 7.60
C LEU A 123 -18.98 26.80 6.55
N LEU A 124 -19.36 28.04 6.24
CA LEU A 124 -20.39 28.37 5.26
C LEU A 124 -19.72 29.02 4.03
N PRO A 125 -19.56 28.30 2.91
CA PRO A 125 -18.86 28.79 1.74
C PRO A 125 -19.68 29.84 1.00
N ALA A 126 -19.07 31.00 0.76
CA ALA A 126 -19.65 32.10 0.00
C ALA A 126 -18.64 32.68 -1.00
N GLU A 127 -19.14 33.18 -2.14
CA GLU A 127 -18.35 33.71 -3.25
C GLU A 127 -18.94 35.01 -3.83
N GLY A 128 -18.23 35.62 -4.78
CA GLY A 128 -18.71 36.78 -5.53
C GLY A 128 -18.40 38.14 -4.91
N ALA A 129 -17.68 38.20 -3.79
CA ALA A 129 -17.38 39.47 -3.10
C ALA A 129 -16.02 39.48 -2.39
N PRO A 130 -14.87 39.59 -3.10
CA PRO A 130 -13.54 39.66 -2.47
C PRO A 130 -13.39 40.83 -1.49
N LEU A 131 -14.09 41.94 -1.75
CA LEU A 131 -14.07 43.13 -0.88
C LEU A 131 -14.59 42.86 0.54
N VAL A 132 -15.42 41.82 0.73
CA VAL A 132 -15.88 41.38 2.07
C VAL A 132 -14.72 40.88 2.93
N PHE A 133 -13.68 40.33 2.32
CA PHE A 133 -12.50 39.83 3.02
C PHE A 133 -11.32 40.83 2.98
N ALA A 134 -11.33 41.78 2.04
CA ALA A 134 -10.21 42.70 1.79
C ALA A 134 -10.39 44.09 2.41
N THR A 135 -11.57 44.41 2.95
CA THR A 135 -11.88 45.74 3.50
C THR A 135 -12.60 45.64 4.84
N GLU A 136 -12.50 46.69 5.65
CA GLU A 136 -13.27 46.85 6.89
C GLU A 136 -14.73 47.30 6.63
N LEU A 137 -15.20 47.30 5.38
CA LEU A 137 -16.59 47.66 5.09
C LEU A 137 -17.56 46.58 5.61
N ALA A 138 -17.17 45.32 5.52
CA ALA A 138 -17.95 44.20 6.03
C ALA A 138 -17.66 44.00 7.52
N HIS A 139 -18.60 44.35 8.39
CA HIS A 139 -18.43 44.17 9.84
C HIS A 139 -19.72 43.76 10.54
N ASN A 140 -19.59 43.34 11.80
CA ASN A 140 -20.69 42.88 12.66
C ASN A 140 -21.54 41.75 12.05
N PHE A 141 -20.92 40.81 11.32
CA PHE A 141 -21.68 39.71 10.73
C PHE A 141 -22.23 38.76 11.79
N VAL A 142 -23.49 38.42 11.61
CA VAL A 142 -24.22 37.39 12.33
C VAL A 142 -24.94 36.49 11.33
N LEU A 143 -25.01 35.21 11.64
CA LEU A 143 -25.87 34.27 10.96
C LEU A 143 -27.21 34.24 11.71
N HIS A 144 -28.20 34.92 11.16
CA HIS A 144 -29.56 34.90 11.71
C HIS A 144 -30.25 33.60 11.29
N VAL A 145 -30.51 32.71 12.25
CA VAL A 145 -31.16 31.43 11.98
C VAL A 145 -32.63 31.50 12.35
N ALA A 146 -33.49 31.46 11.33
CA ALA A 146 -34.93 31.46 11.52
C ALA A 146 -35.42 30.08 11.98
N THR A 147 -36.07 30.02 13.15
CA THR A 147 -36.77 28.83 13.64
C THR A 147 -38.27 28.91 13.32
N LYS A 148 -38.94 27.77 13.16
CA LYS A 148 -40.39 27.74 12.84
C LYS A 148 -41.30 28.25 13.97
N SER A 149 -40.80 28.36 15.21
CA SER A 149 -41.61 28.56 16.43
C SER A 149 -41.21 29.76 17.30
N GLY A 150 -40.34 30.68 16.84
CA GLY A 150 -39.92 31.83 17.64
C GLY A 150 -39.10 32.89 16.89
N PRO A 151 -38.73 34.01 17.55
CA PRO A 151 -37.79 34.98 17.00
C PRO A 151 -36.44 34.26 16.85
N GLY A 152 -35.95 34.11 15.62
CA GLY A 152 -34.75 33.35 15.31
C GLY A 152 -33.52 33.75 16.14
N ALA A 153 -32.49 32.91 16.14
CA ALA A 153 -31.27 33.12 16.91
C ALA A 153 -30.16 33.73 16.04
N ASP A 154 -29.46 34.74 16.57
CA ASP A 154 -28.26 35.30 15.92
C ASP A 154 -27.01 34.56 16.42
N LEU A 155 -26.30 33.94 15.48
CA LEU A 155 -25.04 33.28 15.74
C LEU A 155 -23.87 34.15 15.27
N PRO A 156 -22.76 34.26 16.01
CA PRO A 156 -21.63 35.06 15.60
C PRO A 156 -21.01 34.50 14.30
N ALA A 157 -20.94 35.31 13.24
CA ALA A 157 -20.32 34.92 11.98
C ALA A 157 -19.06 35.75 11.75
N LYS A 158 -17.92 35.08 11.59
CA LYS A 158 -16.65 35.75 11.27
C LYS A 158 -16.19 35.36 9.88
N ALA A 159 -15.64 36.33 9.16
CA ALA A 159 -14.98 36.13 7.88
C ALA A 159 -13.57 35.53 8.07
N ASP A 160 -13.44 34.51 8.91
CA ASP A 160 -12.19 33.81 9.22
C ASP A 160 -12.48 32.30 9.33
N PRO A 161 -11.73 31.44 8.62
CA PRO A 161 -11.90 29.99 8.67
C PRO A 161 -11.64 29.34 10.06
N THR A 162 -11.23 30.09 11.08
CA THR A 162 -10.70 29.49 12.33
C THR A 162 -11.58 29.62 13.58
N GLN A 163 -12.81 30.13 13.53
CA GLN A 163 -13.60 30.32 14.75
C GLN A 163 -14.99 29.67 14.80
N LEU A 164 -15.32 29.24 16.02
CA LEU A 164 -16.43 28.38 16.40
C LEU A 164 -17.77 29.11 16.39
N LEU A 165 -18.74 28.54 15.68
CA LEU A 165 -20.16 28.73 15.98
C LEU A 165 -20.54 27.78 17.12
N GLN A 166 -21.04 28.32 18.24
CA GLN A 166 -21.73 27.50 19.25
C GLN A 166 -23.12 27.18 18.72
N SER A 167 -23.46 25.89 18.66
CA SER A 167 -24.74 25.41 18.14
C SER A 167 -25.89 25.98 18.97
N ALA A 168 -26.74 26.80 18.35
CA ALA A 168 -28.03 27.15 18.93
C ALA A 168 -28.92 25.90 19.02
N ASP A 169 -29.75 25.84 20.06
CA ASP A 169 -30.88 24.93 20.19
C ASP A 169 -31.90 25.23 19.08
N LEU A 170 -31.69 24.69 17.89
CA LEU A 170 -32.65 24.77 16.80
C LEU A 170 -33.35 23.41 16.68
N GLU A 171 -34.57 23.40 16.15
CA GLU A 171 -35.30 22.16 15.91
C GLU A 171 -35.57 21.96 14.42
N GLY A 172 -35.02 20.88 13.85
CA GLY A 172 -35.31 20.45 12.48
C GLY A 172 -34.46 21.16 11.42
N GLU A 173 -35.09 21.51 10.29
CA GLU A 173 -34.46 22.26 9.20
C GLU A 173 -34.72 23.76 9.40
N ALA A 174 -33.65 24.53 9.33
CA ALA A 174 -33.65 25.97 9.54
C ALA A 174 -32.92 26.67 8.39
N THR A 175 -33.29 27.93 8.15
CA THR A 175 -32.61 28.77 7.17
C THR A 175 -31.79 29.82 7.91
N GLY A 176 -30.48 29.81 7.69
CA GLY A 176 -29.57 30.84 8.18
C GLY A 176 -29.35 31.93 7.13
N MET A 177 -29.63 33.18 7.47
CA MET A 177 -29.35 34.34 6.63
C MET A 177 -28.15 35.08 7.18
N LEU A 178 -27.12 35.31 6.37
CA LEU A 178 -26.00 36.15 6.77
C LEU A 178 -26.45 37.62 6.80
N ARG A 179 -26.32 38.28 7.95
CA ARG A 179 -26.65 39.69 8.15
C ARG A 179 -25.48 40.42 8.78
N GLY A 180 -25.34 41.71 8.53
CA GLY A 180 -24.36 42.56 9.20
C GLY A 180 -24.39 43.96 8.62
N ASP A 181 -23.24 44.60 8.55
CA ASP A 181 -23.11 45.95 8.02
C ASP A 181 -22.13 45.98 6.83
N TRP A 182 -22.43 46.84 5.86
CA TRP A 182 -21.56 47.23 4.76
C TRP A 182 -21.28 48.74 4.83
N GLY A 183 -20.17 49.11 5.47
CA GLY A 183 -19.88 50.48 5.88
C GLY A 183 -20.94 50.96 6.87
N PHE A 184 -21.77 51.92 6.46
CA PHE A 184 -22.85 52.46 7.30
C PHE A 184 -24.24 51.93 6.93
N HIS A 185 -24.32 51.00 5.97
CA HIS A 185 -25.59 50.44 5.50
C HIS A 185 -25.79 49.01 6.00
N PRO A 186 -27.03 48.60 6.31
CA PRO A 186 -27.31 47.20 6.63
C PRO A 186 -27.02 46.32 5.42
N PHE A 187 -26.47 45.13 5.69
CA PHE A 187 -26.13 44.12 4.72
C PHE A 187 -27.00 42.87 4.93
N GLU A 188 -27.65 42.42 3.86
CA GLU A 188 -28.29 41.11 3.78
C GLU A 188 -27.57 40.25 2.74
N GLY A 189 -27.09 39.10 3.17
CA GLY A 189 -26.25 38.20 2.41
C GLY A 189 -26.94 36.90 2.00
N PRO A 190 -26.16 35.87 1.67
CA PRO A 190 -26.69 34.58 1.23
C PRO A 190 -27.47 33.86 2.33
N HIS A 191 -28.36 32.99 1.87
CA HIS A 191 -29.11 32.06 2.71
C HIS A 191 -28.45 30.68 2.67
N PHE A 192 -28.36 30.03 3.82
CA PHE A 192 -27.82 28.69 4.00
C PHE A 192 -28.88 27.77 4.59
N ARG A 193 -28.96 26.54 4.07
CA ARG A 193 -29.83 25.50 4.64
C ARG A 193 -29.09 24.79 5.75
N LEU A 194 -29.67 24.81 6.95
CA LEU A 194 -29.10 24.20 8.14
C LEU A 194 -30.01 23.06 8.61
N ARG A 195 -29.40 21.97 9.06
CA ARG A 195 -30.10 20.83 9.66
C ARG A 195 -29.48 20.46 10.98
N ILE A 196 -30.33 20.07 11.92
CA ILE A 196 -29.92 19.49 13.20
C ILE A 196 -30.22 18.02 13.20
N ALA A 197 -29.21 17.25 13.62
CA ALA A 197 -29.29 15.81 13.71
C ALA A 197 -30.23 15.40 14.85
N LYS A 198 -31.05 14.39 14.60
CA LYS A 198 -31.93 13.76 15.60
C LYS A 198 -31.78 12.24 15.51
N PRO A 199 -31.97 11.47 16.60
CA PRO A 199 -32.11 10.02 16.51
C PRO A 199 -33.17 9.65 15.46
N GLY A 200 -32.86 8.73 14.56
CA GLY A 200 -33.75 8.47 13.43
C GLY A 200 -33.38 7.22 12.64
N PRO A 201 -34.32 6.68 11.86
CA PRO A 201 -34.11 5.46 11.09
C PRO A 201 -33.17 5.72 9.90
N TRP A 202 -32.36 4.71 9.59
CA TRP A 202 -31.52 4.66 8.40
C TRP A 202 -32.06 3.62 7.42
N ILE A 203 -32.05 3.95 6.14
CA ILE A 203 -32.45 3.03 5.09
C ILE A 203 -31.19 2.52 4.39
N VAL A 204 -30.95 1.22 4.46
CA VAL A 204 -29.94 0.55 3.64
C VAL A 204 -30.51 0.37 2.22
N ALA A 205 -29.79 0.81 1.19
CA ALA A 205 -30.24 0.63 -0.18
C ALA A 205 -30.46 -0.87 -0.48
N SER A 206 -31.56 -1.19 -1.18
CA SER A 206 -32.02 -2.58 -1.35
C SER A 206 -31.02 -3.49 -2.09
N LYS A 207 -30.11 -2.92 -2.88
CA LYS A 207 -29.03 -3.65 -3.56
C LYS A 207 -27.91 -4.08 -2.62
N ASP A 208 -27.79 -3.41 -1.48
CA ASP A 208 -26.69 -3.56 -0.53
C ASP A 208 -27.12 -4.37 0.71
N ALA A 209 -28.44 -4.48 0.94
CA ALA A 209 -29.04 -5.16 2.09
C ALA A 209 -28.78 -6.68 2.14
N SER A 210 -28.45 -7.32 1.00
CA SER A 210 -28.25 -8.78 0.89
C SER A 210 -26.85 -9.17 0.41
N ALA A 211 -25.91 -8.22 0.32
CA ALA A 211 -24.69 -8.37 -0.49
C ALA A 211 -23.38 -8.41 0.32
N LEU A 212 -23.44 -8.34 1.66
CA LEU A 212 -22.25 -8.31 2.50
C LEU A 212 -21.63 -9.71 2.60
N ILE A 213 -20.56 -9.95 1.83
CA ILE A 213 -19.87 -11.23 1.76
C ILE A 213 -18.49 -11.12 2.41
N VAL A 214 -18.23 -12.03 3.34
CA VAL A 214 -16.96 -12.12 4.06
C VAL A 214 -15.87 -12.64 3.13
N GLY A 215 -14.71 -11.95 3.11
CA GLY A 215 -13.56 -12.28 2.26
C GLY A 215 -13.22 -11.23 1.21
N ARG A 216 -14.08 -10.21 1.03
CA ARG A 216 -13.84 -9.07 0.13
C ARG A 216 -14.23 -7.74 0.75
N GLU A 217 -13.86 -6.64 0.11
CA GLU A 217 -14.32 -5.31 0.50
C GLU A 217 -15.65 -5.01 -0.22
N ASP A 218 -16.71 -4.74 0.55
CA ASP A 218 -18.02 -4.36 0.02
C ASP A 218 -18.34 -2.91 0.43
N THR A 219 -19.11 -2.20 -0.39
CA THR A 219 -19.57 -0.83 -0.12
C THR A 219 -21.08 -0.80 0.00
N ILE A 220 -21.59 -0.11 1.02
CA ILE A 220 -23.03 0.07 1.23
C ILE A 220 -23.42 1.53 1.19
N HIS A 221 -24.64 1.78 0.71
CA HIS A 221 -25.25 3.10 0.66
C HIS A 221 -26.35 3.20 1.69
N LEU A 222 -26.20 4.14 2.61
CA LEU A 222 -27.16 4.45 3.66
C LEU A 222 -27.83 5.78 3.36
N ARG A 223 -29.16 5.83 3.53
CA ARG A 223 -29.96 7.06 3.34
C ARG A 223 -30.61 7.51 4.63
N SER A 224 -30.48 8.79 4.92
CA SER A 224 -31.13 9.47 6.04
C SER A 224 -31.13 10.97 5.79
N SER A 225 -32.15 11.70 6.25
CA SER A 225 -32.12 13.16 6.20
C SER A 225 -30.93 13.75 6.97
N ASP A 226 -30.36 13.01 7.90
CA ASP A 226 -29.33 13.52 8.81
C ASP A 226 -27.91 13.09 8.38
N ALA A 227 -27.73 12.58 7.16
CA ALA A 227 -26.42 12.14 6.65
C ALA A 227 -25.38 13.27 6.65
N CYS A 228 -25.78 14.52 6.35
CA CYS A 228 -24.90 15.69 6.44
C CYS A 228 -24.36 15.98 7.85
N CYS A 229 -24.96 15.39 8.90
CA CYS A 229 -24.57 15.55 10.30
C CYS A 229 -23.74 14.39 10.86
N VAL A 230 -23.36 13.40 10.04
CA VAL A 230 -22.53 12.28 10.47
C VAL A 230 -21.12 12.76 10.81
N SER A 231 -20.61 12.30 11.96
CA SER A 231 -19.29 12.62 12.49
C SER A 231 -18.35 11.41 12.50
N ALA A 232 -18.90 10.20 12.65
CA ALA A 232 -18.16 8.95 12.58
C ALA A 232 -19.09 7.81 12.22
N VAL A 233 -18.54 6.83 11.50
CA VAL A 233 -19.18 5.55 11.18
C VAL A 233 -18.24 4.46 11.66
N LYS A 234 -18.77 3.46 12.36
CA LYS A 234 -18.02 2.31 12.85
C LYS A 234 -18.81 1.04 12.67
N LEU A 235 -18.15 -0.12 12.66
CA LEU A 235 -18.78 -1.43 12.58
C LEU A 235 -18.49 -2.22 13.85
N LYS A 236 -19.52 -2.71 14.53
CA LYS A 236 -19.42 -3.60 15.68
C LYS A 236 -19.69 -5.03 15.22
N ASN A 237 -18.72 -5.93 15.44
CA ASN A 237 -18.88 -7.36 15.11
C ASN A 237 -19.69 -8.11 16.19
N GLU A 238 -19.98 -9.38 15.95
CA GLU A 238 -20.73 -10.24 16.88
C GLU A 238 -20.06 -10.38 18.26
N GLN A 239 -18.72 -10.32 18.31
CA GLN A 239 -17.93 -10.36 19.54
C GLN A 239 -17.94 -9.01 20.31
N GLY A 240 -18.61 -7.99 19.77
CA GLY A 240 -18.68 -6.65 20.34
C GLY A 240 -17.45 -5.78 20.06
N LYS A 241 -16.48 -6.26 19.28
CA LYS A 241 -15.31 -5.48 18.85
C LYS A 241 -15.74 -4.43 17.82
N VAL A 242 -15.26 -3.21 18.01
CA VAL A 242 -15.52 -2.08 17.11
C VAL A 242 -14.38 -1.95 16.10
N LEU A 243 -14.73 -1.90 14.83
CA LEU A 243 -13.87 -1.75 13.67
C LEU A 243 -14.10 -0.37 13.05
N GLU A 244 -13.01 0.29 12.64
CA GLU A 244 -13.09 1.54 11.89
C GLU A 244 -13.55 1.27 10.45
N THR A 245 -14.30 2.21 9.87
CA THR A 245 -14.81 2.12 8.49
C THR A 245 -14.40 3.36 7.70
N GLU A 246 -14.10 3.20 6.42
CA GLU A 246 -13.95 4.32 5.50
C GLU A 246 -15.31 4.74 4.95
N TRP A 247 -15.62 6.03 4.93
CA TRP A 247 -16.89 6.53 4.44
C TRP A 247 -16.80 7.92 3.84
N LYS A 248 -17.77 8.27 3.00
CA LYS A 248 -17.96 9.62 2.45
C LYS A 248 -19.46 9.93 2.34
N SER A 249 -19.79 11.22 2.31
CA SER A 249 -21.18 11.68 2.12
C SER A 249 -21.28 12.36 0.74
N PRO A 250 -21.65 11.62 -0.32
CA PRO A 250 -21.72 12.17 -1.68
C PRO A 250 -22.90 13.12 -1.86
N LYS A 251 -23.98 12.97 -1.08
CA LYS A 251 -25.15 13.85 -1.07
C LYS A 251 -25.58 14.16 0.36
N PRO A 252 -26.33 15.25 0.60
CA PRO A 252 -26.76 15.63 1.94
C PRO A 252 -27.57 14.56 2.70
N ASP A 253 -28.22 13.65 1.97
CA ASP A 253 -29.09 12.59 2.49
C ASP A 253 -28.52 11.17 2.28
N GLU A 254 -27.28 11.06 1.79
CA GLU A 254 -26.64 9.80 1.41
C GLU A 254 -25.24 9.65 2.02
N LEU A 255 -24.93 8.43 2.43
CA LEU A 255 -23.67 8.03 3.02
C LEU A 255 -23.18 6.76 2.31
N GLU A 256 -21.96 6.78 1.79
CA GLU A 256 -21.31 5.63 1.17
C GLU A 256 -20.24 5.12 2.14
N VAL A 257 -20.37 3.88 2.61
CA VAL A 257 -19.53 3.26 3.64
C VAL A 257 -18.89 2.00 3.09
N LYS A 258 -17.56 1.92 3.16
CA LYS A 258 -16.81 0.69 2.90
C LYS A 258 -16.79 -0.17 4.15
N VAL A 259 -17.24 -1.41 4.03
CA VAL A 259 -17.39 -2.35 5.14
C VAL A 259 -16.17 -3.29 5.17
N PRO A 260 -15.39 -3.30 6.26
CA PRO A 260 -14.13 -4.06 6.34
C PRO A 260 -14.38 -5.56 6.60
N LEU A 261 -14.73 -6.32 5.56
CA LEU A 261 -15.11 -7.74 5.66
C LEU A 261 -14.01 -8.75 5.26
N GLN A 262 -12.83 -8.29 4.88
CA GLN A 262 -11.73 -9.15 4.40
C GLN A 262 -11.27 -10.19 5.44
N ASN A 263 -11.23 -9.81 6.72
CA ASN A 263 -10.83 -10.67 7.85
C ASN A 263 -11.96 -10.86 8.87
N ALA A 264 -13.22 -10.71 8.43
CA ALA A 264 -14.39 -10.85 9.30
C ALA A 264 -14.86 -12.30 9.39
N SER A 265 -15.77 -12.59 10.31
CA SER A 265 -16.54 -13.85 10.33
C SER A 265 -17.96 -13.57 9.85
N ALA A 266 -18.60 -14.58 9.25
CA ALA A 266 -20.01 -14.48 8.86
C ALA A 266 -20.89 -14.42 10.11
N GLY A 267 -21.98 -13.65 10.06
CA GLY A 267 -22.89 -13.49 11.20
C GLY A 267 -23.52 -12.11 11.30
N SER A 268 -24.09 -11.82 12.47
CA SER A 268 -24.75 -10.53 12.74
C SER A 268 -23.72 -9.46 13.09
N VAL A 269 -23.83 -8.30 12.44
CA VAL A 269 -22.99 -7.13 12.72
C VAL A 269 -23.87 -5.89 12.88
N VAL A 270 -23.38 -4.87 13.59
CA VAL A 270 -24.12 -3.63 13.84
C VAL A 270 -23.29 -2.45 13.38
N MET A 271 -23.82 -1.66 12.46
CA MET A 271 -23.19 -0.40 12.08
C MET A 271 -23.62 0.71 13.04
N LEU A 272 -22.65 1.46 13.55
CA LEU A 272 -22.81 2.53 14.51
C LEU A 272 -22.60 3.87 13.80
N ILE A 273 -23.64 4.70 13.75
CA ILE A 273 -23.60 6.03 13.13
C ILE A 273 -23.61 7.10 14.23
N LYS A 274 -22.49 7.80 14.40
CA LYS A 274 -22.39 8.91 15.35
C LYS A 274 -22.63 10.24 14.65
N LYS A 275 -23.56 11.05 15.15
CA LYS A 275 -23.89 12.37 14.59
C LYS A 275 -23.43 13.49 15.51
N PHE A 276 -23.14 14.65 14.94
CA PHE A 276 -22.88 15.85 15.73
C PHE A 276 -24.11 16.28 16.53
N GLY A 277 -23.93 16.64 17.79
CA GLY A 277 -25.02 17.09 18.68
C GLY A 277 -25.90 15.97 19.27
N VAL A 278 -25.71 14.71 18.87
CA VAL A 278 -26.45 13.56 19.41
C VAL A 278 -25.53 12.71 20.27
N ARG A 279 -25.98 12.38 21.49
CA ARG A 279 -25.16 11.64 22.47
C ARG A 279 -24.93 10.18 22.06
N ASP A 280 -26.01 9.50 21.70
CA ASP A 280 -26.00 8.08 21.37
C ASP A 280 -25.88 7.89 19.85
N ALA A 281 -25.18 6.84 19.44
CA ALA A 281 -25.09 6.47 18.03
C ALA A 281 -26.38 5.77 17.58
N ASP A 282 -26.79 5.99 16.34
CA ASP A 282 -27.83 5.13 15.75
C ASP A 282 -27.21 3.76 15.43
N GLU A 283 -27.99 2.70 15.66
CA GLU A 283 -27.58 1.33 15.37
C GLU A 283 -28.34 0.78 14.16
N ILE A 284 -27.60 0.26 13.18
CA ILE A 284 -28.17 -0.38 11.99
C ILE A 284 -27.77 -1.86 12.03
N PRO A 285 -28.72 -2.79 12.26
CA PRO A 285 -28.43 -4.21 12.18
C PRO A 285 -28.16 -4.61 10.73
N LEU A 286 -27.07 -5.32 10.50
CA LEU A 286 -26.65 -5.87 9.22
C LEU A 286 -26.28 -7.34 9.40
N HIS A 287 -26.26 -8.09 8.30
CA HIS A 287 -25.88 -9.50 8.32
C HIS A 287 -24.83 -9.76 7.24
N THR A 288 -23.79 -10.51 7.60
CA THR A 288 -22.69 -10.89 6.70
C THR A 288 -22.76 -12.37 6.38
N TYR A 289 -22.54 -12.73 5.12
CA TYR A 289 -22.60 -14.10 4.62
C TYR A 289 -21.19 -14.63 4.32
N ALA A 290 -20.97 -15.93 4.51
CA ALA A 290 -19.76 -16.57 4.03
C ALA A 290 -19.79 -16.61 2.49
N GLU A 291 -18.67 -16.28 1.85
CA GLU A 291 -18.50 -16.54 0.42
C GLU A 291 -18.67 -18.03 0.15
N ALA A 292 -19.53 -18.39 -0.81
CA ALA A 292 -19.70 -19.77 -1.21
C ALA A 292 -18.41 -20.24 -1.89
N GLY A 293 -17.64 -21.09 -1.20
CA GLY A 293 -16.50 -21.77 -1.81
C GLY A 293 -16.96 -22.56 -3.03
N SER A 294 -16.22 -22.43 -4.13
CA SER A 294 -16.43 -23.22 -5.35
C SER A 294 -15.46 -24.39 -5.36
N LEU A 295 -15.96 -25.59 -5.57
CA LEU A 295 -15.14 -26.78 -5.78
C LEU A 295 -15.04 -27.04 -7.29
N GLU A 296 -13.82 -27.17 -7.80
CA GLU A 296 -13.60 -27.33 -9.24
C GLU A 296 -13.35 -28.80 -9.60
N SER A 297 -12.31 -29.40 -9.04
CA SER A 297 -11.94 -30.79 -9.30
C SER A 297 -11.16 -31.40 -8.15
N PHE A 298 -11.29 -32.73 -8.00
CA PHE A 298 -10.42 -33.52 -7.15
C PHE A 298 -9.65 -34.53 -8.02
N SER A 299 -8.33 -34.46 -8.06
CA SER A 299 -7.50 -35.41 -8.80
C SER A 299 -6.57 -36.22 -7.91
N ILE A 300 -6.36 -37.47 -8.26
CA ILE A 300 -5.46 -38.41 -7.57
C ILE A 300 -4.87 -39.38 -8.59
N HIS A 301 -3.59 -39.73 -8.47
CA HIS A 301 -3.03 -40.79 -9.33
C HIS A 301 -3.31 -42.18 -8.75
N ALA A 302 -3.54 -43.15 -9.62
CA ALA A 302 -3.70 -44.54 -9.19
C ALA A 302 -2.48 -45.03 -8.41
N GLY A 303 -2.73 -45.73 -7.30
CA GLY A 303 -1.67 -46.21 -6.39
C GLY A 303 -1.23 -45.19 -5.33
N ASP A 304 -1.66 -43.92 -5.42
CA ASP A 304 -1.35 -42.92 -4.40
C ASP A 304 -2.31 -42.99 -3.20
N VAL A 305 -1.86 -42.40 -2.10
CA VAL A 305 -2.65 -42.20 -0.87
C VAL A 305 -2.95 -40.72 -0.63
N ASP A 306 -2.55 -39.86 -1.56
CA ASP A 306 -2.77 -38.43 -1.51
C ASP A 306 -3.25 -37.89 -2.86
N GLY A 307 -4.13 -36.89 -2.81
CA GLY A 307 -4.73 -36.25 -3.97
C GLY A 307 -4.88 -34.74 -3.77
N THR A 308 -5.24 -34.03 -4.83
CA THR A 308 -5.35 -32.57 -4.84
C THR A 308 -6.77 -32.14 -5.15
N LEU A 309 -7.36 -31.36 -4.26
CA LEU A 309 -8.62 -30.66 -4.49
C LEU A 309 -8.32 -29.22 -4.92
N LYS A 310 -8.92 -28.77 -6.03
CA LYS A 310 -8.80 -27.41 -6.55
C LYS A 310 -10.12 -26.66 -6.39
N GLY A 311 -10.03 -25.37 -6.08
CA GLY A 311 -11.21 -24.52 -5.93
C GLY A 311 -10.93 -23.21 -5.19
N THR A 312 -11.94 -22.70 -4.49
CA THR A 312 -11.85 -21.53 -3.62
C THR A 312 -12.37 -21.85 -2.23
N ARG A 313 -11.79 -21.22 -1.20
CA ARG A 313 -12.18 -21.41 0.21
C ARG A 313 -12.04 -22.85 0.68
N LEU A 314 -10.99 -23.53 0.20
CA LEU A 314 -10.70 -24.91 0.59
C LEU A 314 -10.29 -25.04 2.07
N ASP A 315 -10.02 -23.92 2.75
CA ASP A 315 -9.83 -23.84 4.20
C ASP A 315 -11.06 -24.29 5.02
N HIS A 316 -12.25 -24.36 4.39
CA HIS A 316 -13.50 -24.84 5.01
C HIS A 316 -13.75 -26.34 4.79
N VAL A 317 -12.90 -27.04 4.04
CA VAL A 317 -13.05 -28.48 3.81
C VAL A 317 -12.70 -29.24 5.10
N GLU A 318 -13.59 -30.12 5.52
CA GLU A 318 -13.39 -31.04 6.65
C GLU A 318 -12.84 -32.39 6.15
N SER A 319 -13.46 -32.95 5.11
CA SER A 319 -13.04 -34.22 4.51
C SER A 319 -13.58 -34.38 3.09
N VAL A 320 -12.95 -35.26 2.32
CA VAL A 320 -13.44 -35.69 1.00
C VAL A 320 -13.61 -37.20 1.02
N GLU A 321 -14.78 -37.69 0.60
CA GLU A 321 -15.07 -39.12 0.45
C GLU A 321 -15.18 -39.50 -1.03
N MET A 322 -14.45 -40.52 -1.46
CA MET A 322 -14.50 -41.05 -2.82
C MET A 322 -14.26 -42.56 -2.81
N ASN A 323 -15.10 -43.35 -3.48
CA ASN A 323 -14.98 -44.83 -3.49
C ASN A 323 -14.90 -45.47 -2.08
N ALA A 324 -15.65 -44.92 -1.13
CA ALA A 324 -15.62 -45.29 0.30
C ALA A 324 -14.24 -45.11 0.96
N LEU A 325 -13.37 -44.30 0.37
CA LEU A 325 -12.10 -43.84 0.97
C LEU A 325 -12.32 -42.43 1.52
N LEU A 326 -11.92 -42.23 2.77
CA LEU A 326 -11.95 -40.93 3.43
C LEU A 326 -10.58 -40.27 3.31
N PHE A 327 -10.56 -39.05 2.76
CA PHE A 327 -9.39 -38.19 2.67
C PHE A 327 -9.54 -37.00 3.61
N THR A 328 -8.47 -36.68 4.32
CA THR A 328 -8.40 -35.56 5.26
C THR A 328 -7.43 -34.49 4.75
N PRO A 329 -7.71 -33.18 4.98
CA PRO A 329 -6.81 -32.09 4.65
C PRO A 329 -5.41 -32.24 5.26
N ASP A 330 -4.37 -32.00 4.46
CA ASP A 330 -2.96 -32.00 4.89
C ASP A 330 -2.36 -30.58 4.73
N SER A 331 -2.13 -30.13 3.51
CA SER A 331 -1.53 -28.82 3.22
C SER A 331 -2.36 -28.02 2.22
N LEU A 332 -2.59 -26.73 2.53
CA LEU A 332 -3.27 -25.78 1.65
C LEU A 332 -2.25 -24.82 1.02
N THR A 333 -2.20 -24.77 -0.30
CA THR A 333 -1.44 -23.78 -1.07
C THR A 333 -2.38 -22.85 -1.83
N ARG A 334 -1.94 -21.60 -2.02
CA ARG A 334 -2.73 -20.57 -2.73
C ARG A 334 -1.88 -19.99 -3.85
N ALA A 335 -2.28 -20.23 -5.09
CA ALA A 335 -1.60 -19.74 -6.29
C ALA A 335 -2.62 -19.20 -7.28
N HIS A 336 -2.34 -18.03 -7.88
CA HIS A 336 -3.14 -17.47 -8.98
C HIS A 336 -4.66 -17.39 -8.75
N GLN A 337 -5.10 -17.00 -7.54
CA GLN A 337 -6.52 -16.92 -7.12
C GLN A 337 -7.25 -18.27 -6.97
N GLN A 338 -6.55 -19.39 -7.08
CA GLN A 338 -7.07 -20.71 -6.73
C GLN A 338 -6.38 -21.24 -5.48
N ASP A 339 -7.17 -21.92 -4.66
CA ASP A 339 -6.71 -22.73 -3.55
C ASP A 339 -6.48 -24.15 -4.08
N GLU A 340 -5.34 -24.75 -3.74
CA GLU A 340 -5.05 -26.17 -3.94
C GLU A 340 -4.88 -26.81 -2.57
N LEU A 341 -5.75 -27.76 -2.25
CA LEU A 341 -5.74 -28.48 -0.98
C LEU A 341 -5.25 -29.91 -1.21
N LYS A 342 -4.09 -30.22 -0.65
CA LYS A 342 -3.60 -31.59 -0.55
C LYS A 342 -4.43 -32.36 0.49
N LEU A 343 -4.89 -33.52 0.09
CA LEU A 343 -5.74 -34.41 0.86
C LEU A 343 -5.07 -35.78 0.95
N THR A 344 -5.02 -36.38 2.14
CA THR A 344 -4.37 -37.68 2.37
C THR A 344 -5.36 -38.69 2.93
N THR A 345 -5.25 -39.95 2.54
CA THR A 345 -5.97 -41.06 3.16
C THR A 345 -5.00 -42.02 3.84
N HIS A 346 -5.44 -42.63 4.93
CA HIS A 346 -4.70 -43.67 5.65
C HIS A 346 -5.26 -45.07 5.37
N ASP A 347 -6.28 -45.17 4.51
CA ASP A 347 -6.83 -46.47 4.12
C ASP A 347 -5.91 -47.14 3.09
N ALA A 348 -5.30 -48.26 3.49
CA ALA A 348 -4.43 -49.07 2.64
C ALA A 348 -5.14 -49.58 1.37
N ALA A 349 -6.48 -49.64 1.36
CA ALA A 349 -7.25 -50.04 0.20
C ALA A 349 -7.19 -49.02 -0.95
N ALA A 350 -6.74 -47.78 -0.70
CA ALA A 350 -6.61 -46.74 -1.73
C ALA A 350 -5.77 -47.21 -2.92
N GLN A 351 -4.67 -47.92 -2.66
CA GLN A 351 -3.74 -48.38 -3.70
C GLN A 351 -4.37 -49.39 -4.67
N SER A 352 -5.39 -50.14 -4.23
CA SER A 352 -6.05 -51.18 -5.04
C SER A 352 -7.44 -50.80 -5.54
N LYS A 353 -8.10 -49.80 -4.94
CA LYS A 353 -9.47 -49.40 -5.29
C LYS A 353 -9.54 -48.34 -6.39
N LEU A 354 -8.45 -47.60 -6.60
CA LEU A 354 -8.40 -46.47 -7.53
C LEU A 354 -7.79 -46.92 -8.86
N HIS A 355 -8.60 -47.01 -9.91
CA HIS A 355 -8.16 -47.40 -11.24
C HIS A 355 -8.14 -46.19 -12.18
N PRO A 356 -7.11 -46.03 -13.03
CA PRO A 356 -7.05 -44.91 -13.98
C PRO A 356 -8.28 -44.84 -14.89
N GLY A 357 -8.81 -43.65 -15.09
CA GLY A 357 -9.96 -43.41 -15.98
C GLY A 357 -11.33 -43.61 -15.34
N ASP A 358 -11.39 -44.07 -14.08
CA ASP A 358 -12.63 -44.06 -13.30
C ASP A 358 -12.99 -42.59 -12.97
N ALA A 359 -13.98 -42.06 -13.68
CA ALA A 359 -14.58 -40.77 -13.32
C ALA A 359 -15.64 -41.02 -12.25
N THR A 360 -15.34 -40.62 -11.01
CA THR A 360 -16.27 -40.75 -9.89
C THR A 360 -16.71 -39.36 -9.40
N VAL A 361 -17.80 -39.30 -8.66
CA VAL A 361 -18.15 -38.10 -7.89
C VAL A 361 -17.50 -38.25 -6.52
N ALA A 362 -16.75 -37.24 -6.09
CA ALA A 362 -16.26 -37.16 -4.72
C ALA A 362 -17.20 -36.26 -3.89
N HIS A 363 -17.49 -36.69 -2.66
CA HIS A 363 -18.35 -35.97 -1.73
C HIS A 363 -17.48 -35.19 -0.74
N VAL A 364 -17.54 -33.86 -0.82
CA VAL A 364 -16.76 -32.96 0.02
C VAL A 364 -17.62 -32.47 1.18
N LYS A 365 -17.24 -32.84 2.41
CA LYS A 365 -17.87 -32.35 3.63
C LYS A 365 -17.17 -31.08 4.08
N LEU A 366 -17.94 -30.02 4.30
CA LEU A 366 -17.47 -28.75 4.83
C LEU A 366 -17.61 -28.70 6.35
N LYS A 367 -16.80 -27.87 7.02
CA LYS A 367 -16.81 -27.68 8.48
C LYS A 367 -18.14 -27.18 9.03
N ASP A 368 -18.99 -26.57 8.19
CA ASP A 368 -20.35 -26.14 8.55
C ASP A 368 -21.41 -27.26 8.43
N GLY A 369 -21.00 -28.47 8.04
CA GLY A 369 -21.85 -29.64 7.92
C GLY A 369 -22.48 -29.86 6.54
N ARG A 370 -22.30 -28.93 5.58
CA ARG A 370 -22.76 -29.14 4.20
C ARG A 370 -21.92 -30.20 3.48
N ILE A 371 -22.54 -30.87 2.52
CA ILE A 371 -21.88 -31.82 1.62
C ILE A 371 -22.06 -31.31 0.19
N LEU A 372 -20.96 -31.21 -0.55
CA LEU A 372 -20.92 -30.77 -1.95
C LEU A 372 -20.31 -31.87 -2.82
N ASP A 373 -20.82 -32.00 -4.04
CA ASP A 373 -20.26 -32.94 -5.02
C ASP A 373 -19.20 -32.23 -5.86
N VAL A 374 -18.07 -32.90 -6.08
CA VAL A 374 -17.02 -32.44 -6.99
C VAL A 374 -16.68 -33.56 -7.98
N LYS A 375 -16.39 -33.18 -9.23
CA LYS A 375 -15.88 -34.12 -10.22
C LYS A 375 -14.53 -34.64 -9.75
N SER A 376 -14.37 -35.96 -9.70
CA SER A 376 -13.07 -36.57 -9.45
C SER A 376 -12.50 -37.26 -10.69
N GLU A 377 -11.17 -37.23 -10.78
CA GLU A 377 -10.41 -37.86 -11.84
C GLU A 377 -9.29 -38.71 -11.22
N ILE A 378 -9.30 -40.00 -11.54
CA ILE A 378 -8.22 -40.91 -11.18
C ILE A 378 -7.26 -40.97 -12.36
N GLU A 379 -6.13 -40.32 -12.20
CA GLU A 379 -5.08 -40.23 -13.21
C GLU A 379 -4.25 -41.52 -13.26
N ALA A 380 -3.47 -41.67 -14.34
CA ALA A 380 -2.56 -42.79 -14.48
C ALA A 380 -1.55 -42.85 -13.32
N GLN A 381 -1.11 -44.06 -12.99
CA GLN A 381 -0.09 -44.27 -11.96
C GLN A 381 1.19 -43.50 -12.32
N ARG A 382 1.74 -42.78 -11.34
CA ARG A 382 2.95 -41.98 -11.52
C ARG A 382 4.14 -42.87 -11.91
N PRO A 383 5.09 -42.34 -12.71
CA PRO A 383 6.25 -43.11 -13.10
C PRO A 383 7.07 -43.51 -11.86
N ALA A 384 7.61 -44.72 -11.88
CA ALA A 384 8.36 -45.28 -10.78
C ALA A 384 9.57 -46.06 -11.30
N VAL A 385 10.71 -45.86 -10.64
CA VAL A 385 11.99 -46.51 -10.96
C VAL A 385 12.66 -46.99 -9.67
N SER A 386 13.65 -47.87 -9.78
CA SER A 386 14.49 -48.31 -8.67
C SER A 386 15.97 -48.27 -9.06
N VAL A 387 16.86 -47.94 -8.11
CA VAL A 387 18.32 -47.99 -8.33
C VAL A 387 18.79 -49.44 -8.29
N LEU A 388 19.44 -49.90 -9.36
CA LEU A 388 20.06 -51.23 -9.41
C LEU A 388 21.48 -51.22 -8.88
N SER A 389 22.26 -50.22 -9.30
CA SER A 389 23.66 -50.07 -8.92
C SER A 389 24.08 -48.61 -9.11
N GLN A 390 25.11 -48.21 -8.38
CA GLN A 390 25.72 -46.90 -8.50
C GLN A 390 27.23 -47.00 -8.30
N SER A 391 27.96 -46.09 -8.94
CA SER A 391 29.42 -46.00 -8.85
C SER A 391 29.86 -44.55 -9.00
N ILE A 392 30.84 -44.16 -8.21
CA ILE A 392 31.44 -42.83 -8.26
C ILE A 392 32.78 -42.94 -8.98
N GLN A 393 32.93 -42.18 -10.05
CA GLN A 393 34.17 -42.05 -10.81
C GLN A 393 34.83 -40.72 -10.45
N LEU A 394 35.92 -40.80 -9.69
CA LEU A 394 36.79 -39.67 -9.42
C LEU A 394 37.56 -39.30 -10.69
N ASP A 395 37.76 -38.00 -10.94
CA ASP A 395 38.64 -37.58 -12.02
C ASP A 395 40.09 -37.99 -11.71
N GLN A 396 40.77 -38.62 -12.67
CA GLN A 396 42.09 -39.23 -12.46
C GLN A 396 43.22 -38.19 -12.39
N ALA A 397 42.91 -36.92 -12.61
CA ALA A 397 43.90 -35.85 -12.72
C ALA A 397 44.55 -35.43 -11.38
N SER A 398 44.07 -35.90 -10.23
CA SER A 398 44.71 -35.63 -8.93
C SER A 398 44.47 -36.76 -7.93
N PRO A 399 45.52 -37.29 -7.26
CA PRO A 399 45.31 -38.23 -6.18
C PRO A 399 44.53 -37.56 -5.05
N ALA A 400 43.34 -38.07 -4.76
CA ALA A 400 42.48 -37.57 -3.70
C ALA A 400 43.23 -37.66 -2.35
N THR A 401 43.64 -36.49 -1.85
CA THR A 401 44.34 -36.37 -0.56
C THR A 401 43.38 -36.63 0.61
N VAL A 402 42.09 -36.38 0.36
CA VAL A 402 40.96 -36.72 1.22
C VAL A 402 40.40 -38.06 0.80
N ARG A 403 40.25 -38.97 1.76
CA ARG A 403 39.55 -40.24 1.64
C ARG A 403 38.23 -40.13 2.39
N LEU A 404 37.14 -40.14 1.61
CA LEU A 404 35.79 -40.10 2.11
C LEU A 404 35.46 -41.34 2.93
N GLY A 405 34.83 -41.13 4.08
CA GLY A 405 34.46 -42.18 5.03
C GLY A 405 33.23 -42.97 4.59
N ASN A 406 32.40 -42.41 3.72
CA ASN A 406 31.16 -43.01 3.26
C ASN A 406 31.12 -43.19 1.73
N GLN A 407 30.67 -44.36 1.27
CA GLN A 407 30.53 -44.67 -0.16
C GLN A 407 29.37 -43.91 -0.84
N THR A 408 28.51 -43.26 -0.06
CA THR A 408 27.44 -42.40 -0.60
C THR A 408 27.86 -40.93 -0.72
N GLU A 409 29.07 -40.54 -0.30
CA GLU A 409 29.57 -39.19 -0.52
C GLU A 409 30.11 -39.05 -1.94
N LEU A 410 29.54 -38.12 -2.69
CA LEU A 410 29.90 -37.76 -4.05
C LEU A 410 30.67 -36.43 -4.02
N PRO A 411 31.99 -36.43 -4.28
CA PRO A 411 32.72 -35.19 -4.52
C PRO A 411 32.11 -34.40 -5.68
N GLN A 412 32.05 -33.08 -5.54
CA GLN A 412 31.43 -32.21 -6.54
C GLN A 412 32.09 -32.28 -7.93
N ASP A 413 33.40 -32.55 -7.97
CA ASP A 413 34.23 -32.72 -9.17
C ASP A 413 34.23 -34.16 -9.72
N ALA A 414 33.57 -35.10 -9.04
CA ALA A 414 33.44 -36.48 -9.49
C ALA A 414 32.20 -36.69 -10.36
N ARG A 415 32.16 -37.83 -11.05
CA ARG A 415 31.00 -38.27 -11.84
C ARG A 415 30.28 -39.41 -11.14
N LEU A 416 28.97 -39.31 -11.02
CA LEU A 416 28.11 -40.39 -10.56
C LEU A 416 27.51 -41.12 -11.75
N ASN A 417 27.71 -42.44 -11.79
CA ASN A 417 27.11 -43.34 -12.77
C ASN A 417 26.21 -44.32 -12.05
N PHE A 418 24.96 -44.46 -12.49
CA PHE A 418 23.99 -45.31 -11.83
C PHE A 418 23.02 -45.94 -12.82
N PHE A 419 22.55 -47.15 -12.50
CA PHE A 419 21.55 -47.85 -13.27
C PHE A 419 20.20 -47.77 -12.58
N LEU A 420 19.18 -47.44 -13.37
CA LEU A 420 17.79 -47.48 -12.94
C LEU A 420 17.03 -48.56 -13.68
N LYS A 421 16.13 -49.24 -12.98
CA LYS A 421 15.14 -50.13 -13.54
C LYS A 421 13.77 -49.52 -13.42
N THR A 422 13.04 -49.44 -14.53
CA THR A 422 11.65 -48.97 -14.51
C THR A 422 10.73 -50.00 -13.83
N LEU A 423 9.80 -49.49 -13.04
CA LEU A 423 8.73 -50.23 -12.39
C LEU A 423 7.39 -49.88 -13.03
N VAL A 424 7.17 -48.58 -13.29
CA VAL A 424 5.97 -48.04 -13.95
C VAL A 424 6.41 -46.90 -14.87
N PRO A 425 6.07 -46.94 -16.17
CA PRO A 425 5.58 -48.09 -16.92
C PRO A 425 6.64 -49.22 -17.00
N GLU A 426 6.28 -50.43 -17.44
CA GLU A 426 7.23 -51.56 -17.51
C GLU A 426 8.41 -51.37 -18.49
N THR A 427 8.39 -50.31 -19.30
CA THR A 427 9.43 -49.99 -20.28
C THR A 427 9.73 -48.50 -20.28
N PHE A 428 11.01 -48.12 -20.35
CA PHE A 428 11.41 -46.74 -20.50
C PHE A 428 11.01 -46.17 -21.86
N GLN A 429 10.40 -44.99 -21.87
CA GLN A 429 10.18 -44.21 -23.08
C GLN A 429 11.38 -43.28 -23.33
N SER A 430 11.75 -43.05 -24.58
CA SER A 430 12.89 -42.17 -24.94
C SER A 430 12.67 -40.69 -24.60
N THR A 431 11.45 -40.32 -24.27
CA THR A 431 11.03 -38.97 -23.85
C THR A 431 10.95 -38.82 -22.33
N GLU A 432 11.02 -39.92 -21.57
CA GLU A 432 11.11 -39.86 -20.11
C GLU A 432 12.46 -39.27 -19.68
N LYS A 433 12.43 -38.62 -18.51
CA LYS A 433 13.59 -37.97 -17.92
C LYS A 433 13.76 -38.43 -16.49
N ILE A 434 14.95 -38.23 -15.96
CA ILE A 434 15.22 -38.38 -14.53
C ILE A 434 15.57 -37.02 -13.98
N GLU A 435 14.76 -36.49 -13.08
CA GLU A 435 15.10 -35.28 -12.35
C GLU A 435 16.01 -35.65 -11.17
N VAL A 436 17.07 -34.88 -10.98
CA VAL A 436 17.93 -34.94 -9.79
C VAL A 436 17.96 -33.56 -9.16
N ALA A 437 17.76 -33.49 -7.85
CA ALA A 437 17.75 -32.25 -7.10
C ALA A 437 18.46 -32.37 -5.75
N THR A 438 18.89 -31.23 -5.19
CA THR A 438 19.29 -31.13 -3.79
C THR A 438 18.08 -31.36 -2.87
N GLY A 439 18.32 -31.73 -1.62
CA GLY A 439 17.26 -32.06 -0.66
C GLY A 439 16.26 -30.92 -0.46
N ASP A 440 16.75 -29.68 -0.49
CA ASP A 440 15.99 -28.42 -0.41
C ASP A 440 15.47 -27.93 -1.78
N GLU A 441 15.74 -28.65 -2.86
CA GLU A 441 15.31 -28.37 -4.24
C GLU A 441 15.82 -27.04 -4.80
N SER A 442 16.82 -26.41 -4.17
CA SER A 442 17.40 -25.15 -4.64
C SER A 442 18.17 -25.32 -5.96
N PHE A 443 18.75 -26.50 -6.18
CA PHE A 443 19.42 -26.89 -7.43
C PHE A 443 18.77 -28.15 -7.97
N ARG A 444 18.46 -28.15 -9.27
CA ARG A 444 17.86 -29.30 -9.98
C ARG A 444 18.36 -29.40 -11.40
N VAL A 445 18.38 -30.62 -11.92
CA VAL A 445 18.69 -30.93 -13.32
C VAL A 445 17.82 -32.07 -13.83
N LEU A 446 17.45 -32.01 -15.11
CA LEU A 446 16.75 -33.08 -15.81
C LEU A 446 17.73 -33.85 -16.69
N LEU A 447 18.04 -35.08 -16.30
CA LEU A 447 18.81 -36.01 -17.13
C LEU A 447 17.91 -36.53 -18.26
N SER A 448 18.38 -36.46 -19.50
CA SER A 448 17.62 -36.90 -20.67
C SER A 448 18.46 -37.73 -21.65
N PHE A 449 17.78 -38.51 -22.48
CA PHE A 449 18.41 -39.27 -23.57
C PHE A 449 18.99 -38.34 -24.64
N LYS A 450 18.31 -37.22 -24.93
CA LYS A 450 18.72 -36.26 -25.96
C LYS A 450 20.04 -35.56 -25.62
N GLU A 451 20.29 -35.30 -24.34
CA GLU A 451 21.51 -34.65 -23.85
C GLU A 451 22.64 -35.66 -23.56
N GLY A 452 22.36 -36.96 -23.70
CA GLY A 452 23.34 -38.03 -23.52
C GLY A 452 23.60 -38.40 -22.07
N ASN A 453 22.82 -37.87 -21.12
CA ASN A 453 22.92 -38.24 -19.71
C ASN A 453 22.28 -39.60 -19.42
N LEU A 454 21.28 -39.98 -20.22
CA LEU A 454 20.61 -41.28 -20.12
C LEU A 454 20.92 -42.11 -21.35
N THR A 455 21.25 -43.40 -21.14
CA THR A 455 21.49 -44.39 -22.20
C THR A 455 20.77 -45.68 -21.86
N LEU A 456 19.89 -46.18 -22.74
CA LEU A 456 19.21 -47.46 -22.50
C LEU A 456 20.22 -48.61 -22.60
N GLN A 457 20.21 -49.49 -21.60
CA GLN A 457 20.85 -50.81 -21.72
C GLN A 457 19.90 -51.79 -22.42
N ASP A 458 18.63 -51.73 -22.05
CA ASP A 458 17.52 -52.48 -22.62
C ASP A 458 16.21 -51.70 -22.40
N SER A 459 15.05 -52.27 -22.76
CA SER A 459 13.77 -51.56 -22.62
C SER A 459 13.35 -51.31 -21.17
N LYS A 460 13.95 -51.98 -20.18
CA LYS A 460 13.58 -51.87 -18.75
C LYS A 460 14.66 -51.18 -17.91
N THR A 461 15.85 -50.98 -18.46
CA THR A 461 17.04 -50.54 -17.71
C THR A 461 17.74 -49.39 -18.41
N VAL A 462 18.03 -48.32 -17.67
CA VAL A 462 18.73 -47.13 -18.16
C VAL A 462 19.98 -46.86 -17.33
N PHE A 463 21.07 -46.55 -18.03
CA PHE A 463 22.30 -46.01 -17.47
C PHE A 463 22.19 -44.48 -17.39
N ALA A 464 22.42 -43.91 -16.22
CA ALA A 464 22.37 -42.49 -15.96
C ALA A 464 23.74 -41.96 -15.53
N VAL A 465 24.10 -40.79 -16.06
CA VAL A 465 25.33 -40.07 -15.76
C VAL A 465 25.03 -38.69 -15.22
N LEU A 466 25.50 -38.41 -14.01
CA LEU A 466 25.44 -37.11 -13.36
C LEU A 466 26.85 -36.58 -13.15
N ASP A 467 27.11 -35.39 -13.69
CA ASP A 467 28.29 -34.57 -13.43
C ASP A 467 27.81 -33.34 -12.63
N PRO A 468 27.91 -33.35 -11.30
CA PRO A 468 27.31 -32.32 -10.44
C PRO A 468 27.88 -30.94 -10.71
N MET A 469 29.21 -30.80 -10.86
CA MET A 469 29.85 -29.52 -11.15
C MET A 469 29.30 -28.90 -12.44
N LYS A 470 29.14 -29.71 -13.49
CA LYS A 470 28.63 -29.25 -14.79
C LYS A 470 27.13 -28.96 -14.78
N LEU A 471 26.34 -29.78 -14.10
CA LEU A 471 24.89 -29.80 -14.23
C LEU A 471 24.14 -29.06 -13.12
N LEU A 472 24.67 -29.06 -11.90
CA LEU A 472 24.08 -28.37 -10.74
C LEU A 472 24.88 -27.11 -10.34
N GLY A 473 26.16 -27.05 -10.71
CA GLY A 473 27.04 -25.91 -10.46
C GLY A 473 27.82 -25.99 -9.14
N PRO A 474 28.76 -25.05 -8.90
CA PRO A 474 29.71 -25.11 -7.78
C PRO A 474 29.09 -24.83 -6.40
N SER A 475 27.86 -24.33 -6.37
CA SER A 475 27.14 -24.01 -5.12
C SER A 475 26.20 -25.13 -4.67
N ALA A 476 26.05 -26.21 -5.42
CA ALA A 476 25.22 -27.34 -5.03
C ALA A 476 25.96 -28.25 -4.05
N PHE A 477 25.30 -28.64 -2.97
CA PHE A 477 25.82 -29.53 -1.93
C PHE A 477 24.68 -30.18 -1.13
N GLY A 478 25.03 -31.17 -0.30
CA GLY A 478 24.11 -31.88 0.57
C GLY A 478 23.39 -33.04 -0.11
N PRO A 479 22.36 -33.61 0.55
CA PRO A 479 21.68 -34.81 0.07
C PRO A 479 21.07 -34.59 -1.32
N LEU A 480 21.37 -35.48 -2.25
CA LEU A 480 20.72 -35.54 -3.55
C LEU A 480 19.58 -36.55 -3.52
N LYS A 481 18.49 -36.17 -4.17
CA LYS A 481 17.33 -37.00 -4.44
C LYS A 481 17.04 -37.02 -5.93
N PHE A 482 16.37 -38.05 -6.41
CA PHE A 482 15.98 -38.18 -7.80
C PHE A 482 14.55 -38.68 -7.93
N ARG A 483 13.90 -38.39 -9.07
CA ARG A 483 12.59 -38.94 -9.44
C ARG A 483 12.49 -39.09 -10.95
N PRO A 484 11.72 -40.07 -11.46
CA PRO A 484 11.40 -40.12 -12.88
C PRO A 484 10.37 -39.05 -13.22
N VAL A 485 10.42 -38.54 -14.44
CA VAL A 485 9.45 -37.58 -14.99
C VAL A 485 8.95 -38.15 -16.31
N ALA A 486 7.65 -38.37 -16.38
CA ALA A 486 6.98 -38.93 -17.55
C ALA A 486 7.00 -37.96 -18.74
N SER A 487 6.69 -38.50 -19.92
CA SER A 487 6.66 -37.73 -21.19
C SER A 487 5.65 -36.58 -21.19
N ASP A 488 4.57 -36.70 -20.41
CA ASP A 488 3.53 -35.68 -20.23
C ASP A 488 3.86 -34.66 -19.11
N GLY A 489 5.00 -34.82 -18.45
CA GLY A 489 5.42 -33.99 -17.31
C GLY A 489 4.97 -34.49 -15.94
N THR A 490 4.31 -35.66 -15.86
CA THR A 490 3.93 -36.25 -14.57
C THR A 490 5.15 -36.66 -13.77
N ASP A 491 5.27 -36.12 -12.56
CA ASP A 491 6.38 -36.40 -11.66
C ASP A 491 6.19 -37.71 -10.91
N GLY A 492 7.25 -38.51 -10.80
CA GLY A 492 7.30 -39.64 -9.89
C GLY A 492 7.65 -39.23 -8.45
N ASN A 493 7.72 -40.21 -7.56
CA ASN A 493 8.14 -39.98 -6.18
C ASN A 493 9.65 -39.74 -6.06
N TRP A 494 10.03 -38.79 -5.20
CA TRP A 494 11.41 -38.54 -4.83
C TRP A 494 12.01 -39.75 -4.08
N GLN A 495 13.22 -40.12 -4.46
CA GLN A 495 14.03 -41.18 -3.86
C GLN A 495 15.42 -40.63 -3.50
N PRO A 496 16.02 -41.04 -2.37
CA PRO A 496 17.41 -40.70 -2.05
C PRO A 496 18.38 -41.24 -3.11
N LEU A 497 19.43 -40.48 -3.43
CA LEU A 497 20.48 -40.89 -4.37
C LEU A 497 21.84 -41.04 -3.66
N VAL A 498 22.48 -39.91 -3.36
CA VAL A 498 23.83 -39.80 -2.75
C VAL A 498 23.94 -38.48 -2.00
N ASN A 499 25.01 -38.24 -1.24
CA ASN A 499 25.29 -36.96 -0.59
C ASN A 499 26.36 -36.19 -1.37
N LEU A 500 26.05 -35.01 -1.92
CA LEU A 500 26.99 -34.20 -2.70
C LEU A 500 27.86 -33.35 -1.76
N VAL A 501 29.17 -33.60 -1.76
CA VAL A 501 30.12 -32.92 -0.87
C VAL A 501 31.14 -32.11 -1.65
N ARG A 502 31.43 -30.90 -1.20
CA ARG A 502 32.52 -30.08 -1.72
C ARG A 502 33.77 -30.37 -0.90
N VAL A 503 34.81 -30.83 -1.58
CA VAL A 503 36.07 -31.22 -0.96
C VAL A 503 37.09 -30.08 -1.12
N PRO A 504 37.74 -29.62 -0.03
CA PRO A 504 38.78 -28.61 -0.11
C PRO A 504 40.08 -29.18 -0.70
N THR A 505 40.92 -28.29 -1.22
CA THR A 505 42.28 -28.67 -1.64
C THR A 505 43.22 -28.54 -0.46
N LEU A 506 43.84 -29.62 -0.01
CA LEU A 506 44.75 -29.60 1.14
C LEU A 506 46.20 -29.82 0.68
N THR A 507 47.12 -28.93 1.08
CA THR A 507 48.48 -28.90 0.54
C THR A 507 49.54 -29.43 1.50
N GLY A 508 49.39 -29.19 2.81
CA GLY A 508 50.35 -29.70 3.79
C GLY A 508 50.08 -29.21 5.21
N ILE A 509 50.89 -29.72 6.14
CA ILE A 509 50.83 -29.37 7.55
C ILE A 509 52.20 -28.84 7.98
N ARG A 510 52.25 -27.70 8.67
CA ARG A 510 53.47 -27.13 9.26
C ARG A 510 53.33 -27.06 10.77
N CYS A 511 54.25 -27.67 11.52
CA CYS A 511 54.25 -27.63 12.99
C CYS A 511 55.38 -26.75 13.50
N MET A 512 55.08 -25.82 14.42
CA MET A 512 56.12 -25.00 15.06
C MET A 512 56.83 -25.78 16.18
N PRO A 513 58.15 -25.61 16.34
CA PRO A 513 58.87 -26.15 17.49
C PRO A 513 58.41 -25.47 18.80
N GLU A 514 58.73 -26.11 19.94
CA GLU A 514 58.42 -25.61 21.29
C GLU A 514 58.82 -24.14 21.48
N PRO A 515 58.04 -23.34 22.25
CA PRO A 515 57.02 -23.76 23.21
C PRO A 515 55.56 -23.79 22.69
N GLU A 516 55.30 -23.38 21.45
CA GLU A 516 53.94 -23.03 20.99
C GLU A 516 53.05 -24.23 20.62
N LYS A 517 53.59 -25.45 20.47
CA LYS A 517 52.87 -26.73 20.24
C LYS A 517 51.62 -26.62 19.35
N GLN A 518 51.72 -25.89 18.26
CA GLN A 518 50.62 -25.70 17.32
C GLN A 518 51.08 -26.06 15.91
N CYS A 519 50.20 -26.70 15.15
CA CYS A 519 50.40 -26.95 13.74
C CYS A 519 49.44 -26.10 12.93
N THR A 520 49.77 -25.87 11.66
CA THR A 520 48.96 -25.13 10.70
C THR A 520 48.67 -26.06 9.54
N LEU A 521 47.38 -26.28 9.25
CA LEU A 521 46.89 -26.92 8.05
C LEU A 521 46.79 -25.87 6.95
N SER A 522 47.42 -26.12 5.80
CA SER A 522 47.38 -25.24 4.63
C SER A 522 46.56 -25.84 3.50
N GLY A 523 45.83 -25.00 2.77
CA GLY A 523 44.99 -25.43 1.65
C GLY A 523 44.16 -24.29 1.05
N ASP A 524 43.33 -24.64 0.06
CA ASP A 524 42.34 -23.77 -0.56
C ASP A 524 40.92 -24.21 -0.14
N LYS A 525 40.01 -23.24 -0.03
CA LYS A 525 38.60 -23.42 0.37
C LYS A 525 38.43 -24.15 1.71
N LEU A 526 39.28 -23.86 2.70
CA LEU A 526 39.21 -24.47 4.03
C LEU A 526 37.87 -24.25 4.75
N PHE A 527 37.06 -23.26 4.34
CA PHE A 527 35.69 -23.07 4.81
C PHE A 527 34.73 -24.24 4.53
N LEU A 528 35.09 -25.13 3.60
CA LEU A 528 34.36 -26.36 3.31
C LEU A 528 34.50 -27.40 4.43
N LEU A 529 35.47 -27.23 5.33
CA LEU A 529 35.59 -28.00 6.54
C LEU A 529 34.60 -27.47 7.59
N ASP A 530 33.94 -28.38 8.29
CA ASP A 530 33.23 -28.10 9.54
C ASP A 530 34.23 -28.14 10.70
N SER A 531 34.98 -29.24 10.80
CA SER A 531 35.94 -29.45 11.89
C SER A 531 37.10 -30.36 11.47
N VAL A 532 38.23 -30.16 12.13
CA VAL A 532 39.46 -30.94 11.95
C VAL A 532 39.91 -31.50 13.29
N SER A 533 40.33 -32.76 13.32
CA SER A 533 40.77 -33.45 14.53
C SER A 533 42.03 -34.27 14.28
N THR A 534 42.83 -34.44 15.32
CA THR A 534 43.99 -35.35 15.36
C THR A 534 43.62 -36.77 15.82
N ASP A 535 42.37 -36.97 16.26
CA ASP A 535 41.83 -38.26 16.71
C ASP A 535 40.47 -38.55 16.05
N PRO A 536 40.13 -39.83 15.79
CA PRO A 536 38.90 -40.22 15.10
C PRO A 536 37.63 -39.90 15.88
N ASP A 537 37.73 -39.73 17.20
CA ASP A 537 36.59 -39.47 18.10
C ASP A 537 36.27 -37.96 18.23
N PHE A 538 37.06 -37.10 17.54
CA PHE A 538 36.93 -35.63 17.57
C PHE A 538 37.04 -35.01 18.97
N VAL A 539 37.76 -35.67 19.89
CA VAL A 539 38.00 -35.18 21.26
C VAL A 539 38.83 -33.89 21.24
N ASN A 540 39.86 -33.84 20.40
CA ASN A 540 40.71 -32.66 20.21
C ASN A 540 40.45 -32.04 18.84
N SER A 541 39.24 -31.52 18.66
CA SER A 541 38.80 -30.92 17.40
C SER A 541 38.94 -29.39 17.38
N VAL A 542 39.20 -28.86 16.19
CA VAL A 542 39.11 -27.43 15.87
C VAL A 542 37.98 -27.25 14.89
N THR A 543 36.96 -26.48 15.29
CA THR A 543 35.87 -26.07 14.41
C THR A 543 36.33 -24.93 13.52
N VAL A 544 35.99 -25.00 12.23
CA VAL A 544 36.22 -23.92 11.27
C VAL A 544 35.09 -22.90 11.38
N PRO A 545 35.38 -21.64 11.74
CA PRO A 545 34.36 -20.62 11.92
C PRO A 545 33.53 -20.35 10.65
N ALA A 546 32.32 -19.84 10.82
CA ALA A 546 31.55 -19.29 9.70
C ALA A 546 32.30 -18.07 9.11
N GLY A 547 32.32 -17.95 7.78
CA GLY A 547 33.02 -16.85 7.10
C GLY A 547 34.55 -16.97 7.08
N PHE A 548 35.09 -18.17 7.33
CA PHE A 548 36.53 -18.41 7.21
C PHE A 548 36.99 -18.21 5.76
N VAL A 549 37.98 -17.36 5.53
CA VAL A 549 38.49 -17.03 4.18
C VAL A 549 39.99 -17.25 4.02
N GLU A 550 40.65 -17.70 5.09
CA GLU A 550 42.11 -17.90 5.11
C GLU A 550 42.50 -19.24 4.46
N GLU A 551 43.74 -19.29 3.94
CA GLU A 551 44.34 -20.50 3.37
C GLU A 551 45.07 -21.37 4.43
N ALA A 552 44.99 -20.96 5.70
CA ALA A 552 45.73 -21.57 6.80
C ALA A 552 44.85 -21.68 8.06
N LEU A 553 44.66 -22.90 8.56
CA LEU A 553 43.92 -23.20 9.79
C LEU A 553 44.87 -23.70 10.88
N ALA A 554 44.82 -23.06 12.05
CA ALA A 554 45.51 -23.53 13.24
C ALA A 554 44.87 -24.84 13.75
N ILE A 555 45.68 -25.88 13.94
CA ILE A 555 45.25 -27.21 14.43
C ILE A 555 46.15 -27.69 15.58
N PRO A 556 45.67 -28.63 16.43
CA PRO A 556 46.46 -29.13 17.55
C PRO A 556 47.75 -29.80 17.08
N ALA A 557 48.77 -29.82 17.96
CA ALA A 557 50.01 -30.54 17.66
C ALA A 557 49.73 -32.01 17.36
N MET A 558 50.23 -32.49 16.23
CA MET A 558 50.03 -33.86 15.77
C MET A 558 51.34 -34.61 15.60
N LYS A 559 51.32 -35.90 15.94
CA LYS A 559 52.47 -36.82 15.81
C LYS A 559 52.34 -37.77 14.61
N ALA A 560 51.11 -38.01 14.16
CA ALA A 560 50.80 -38.87 13.02
C ALA A 560 50.70 -38.06 11.72
N LYS A 561 50.68 -38.72 10.57
CA LYS A 561 50.48 -38.10 9.25
C LYS A 561 49.02 -38.03 8.80
N THR A 562 48.11 -38.58 9.60
CA THR A 562 46.68 -38.66 9.30
C THR A 562 45.92 -37.61 10.10
N LEU A 563 45.06 -36.86 9.43
CA LEU A 563 44.04 -36.00 10.02
C LEU A 563 42.66 -36.62 9.80
N TYR A 564 41.77 -36.36 10.74
CA TYR A 564 40.35 -36.64 10.62
C TYR A 564 39.62 -35.34 10.37
N ILE A 565 38.75 -35.29 9.38
CA ILE A 565 37.99 -34.09 9.03
C ILE A 565 36.50 -34.41 8.93
N LYS A 566 35.69 -33.40 9.16
CA LYS A 566 34.26 -33.39 8.85
C LYS A 566 34.02 -32.29 7.83
N LEU A 567 33.37 -32.63 6.73
CA LEU A 567 32.99 -31.64 5.72
C LEU A 567 31.74 -30.90 6.20
N ARG A 568 31.62 -29.63 5.85
CA ARG A 568 30.45 -28.81 6.19
C ARG A 568 29.18 -29.28 5.49
N ASP A 569 29.35 -29.94 4.34
CA ASP A 569 28.26 -30.51 3.55
C ASP A 569 27.79 -31.89 4.08
N ASP A 570 28.62 -32.56 4.89
CA ASP A 570 28.27 -33.78 5.65
C ASP A 570 28.98 -33.82 7.03
N PRO A 571 28.51 -33.08 8.04
CA PRO A 571 29.18 -32.98 9.34
C PRO A 571 29.07 -34.26 10.19
N ASN A 572 28.30 -35.25 9.73
CA ASN A 572 28.07 -36.49 10.46
C ASN A 572 29.04 -37.60 10.05
N THR A 573 29.67 -37.48 8.88
CA THR A 573 30.65 -38.44 8.37
C THR A 573 32.07 -38.01 8.72
N VAL A 574 32.91 -38.97 9.10
CA VAL A 574 34.34 -38.73 9.37
C VAL A 574 35.17 -39.16 8.18
N ASP A 575 35.88 -38.20 7.59
CA ASP A 575 36.81 -38.44 6.49
C ASP A 575 38.25 -38.44 7.00
N THR A 576 39.14 -39.04 6.21
CA THR A 576 40.55 -39.14 6.55
C THR A 576 41.43 -38.46 5.51
N VAL A 577 42.48 -37.80 5.97
CA VAL A 577 43.41 -37.06 5.12
C VAL A 577 44.82 -37.46 5.44
N THR A 578 45.65 -37.74 4.43
CA THR A 578 47.09 -37.99 4.62
C THR A 578 47.90 -36.94 3.90
N LEU A 579 48.58 -36.08 4.66
CA LEU A 579 49.31 -34.91 4.13
C LEU A 579 50.82 -34.99 4.43
N PRO A 580 51.66 -34.35 3.60
CA PRO A 580 53.07 -34.16 3.91
C PRO A 580 53.26 -33.16 5.06
N MET A 581 54.24 -33.45 5.92
CA MET A 581 54.75 -32.49 6.91
C MET A 581 55.76 -31.55 6.24
N LEU A 582 55.46 -30.25 6.23
CA LEU A 582 56.31 -29.21 5.67
C LEU A 582 57.32 -28.76 6.73
N THR A 583 58.61 -28.80 6.40
CA THR A 583 59.68 -28.32 7.29
C THR A 583 59.67 -26.80 7.40
N THR A 584 59.97 -26.27 8.60
CA THR A 584 60.26 -24.86 8.82
C THR A 584 61.52 -24.47 8.04
N GLN A 585 61.37 -23.60 7.04
CA GLN A 585 62.50 -22.96 6.36
C GLN A 585 62.80 -21.63 7.05
#